data_AF-A0A954RJR7-F1
#
_entry.id   AF-A0A954RJR7-F1
#
_cell.length_a   1.000
_cell.length_b   1.000
_cell.length_c   1.000
_cell.angle_alpha   90.00
_cell.angle_beta   90.00
_cell.angle_gamma   90.00
#
_symmetry.space_group_name_H-M   'P 1'
#
loop_
_entity.id
_entity.type
_entity.pdbx_description
1 polymer ?
#
loop_
_entity_poly.entity_id
_entity_poly.type
_entity_poly.pdbx_seq_one_letter_code
_entity_poly.pdbx_strand_id
1 'polypeptide(L)'
;MDALPFRSELQIVSGGQTGVDLAALDVAIELGMPHGGWCPRGRRFERGRIPDQYCLRETESANYRVRTEQNVVDSDGTLVLYRGSLTGGTAFTVRMAMKHARPCLQLDLDADPDPARLQVWIDKQALLRLNVAGPRESTSPGIHDQAHRFLQAAFRG
;
A
#
# COMPACT_ATOMS: atom_id res chain seq x y z
N MET A 1 7.27 7.98 28.42
CA MET A 1 7.71 6.86 27.57
C MET A 1 7.39 7.32 26.18
N ASP A 2 8.35 8.04 25.59
CA ASP A 2 8.13 8.70 24.32
C ASP A 2 8.24 7.64 23.24
N ALA A 3 7.16 7.47 22.48
CA ALA A 3 7.18 6.70 21.25
C ALA A 3 8.35 7.21 20.41
N LEU A 4 9.24 6.30 20.01
CA LEU A 4 10.31 6.65 19.08
C LEU A 4 9.64 7.26 17.84
N PRO A 5 10.02 8.47 17.41
CA PRO A 5 9.41 9.08 16.23
C PRO A 5 9.57 8.09 15.08
N PHE A 6 8.44 7.72 14.48
CA PHE A 6 8.39 6.91 13.27
C PHE A 6 9.50 7.36 12.32
N ARG A 7 10.31 6.41 11.84
CA ARG A 7 11.52 6.68 11.06
C ARG A 7 11.23 7.72 10.00
N SER A 8 11.85 8.90 10.09
CA SER A 8 11.70 10.03 9.16
C SER A 8 12.11 9.71 7.71
N GLU A 9 12.50 8.47 7.44
CA GLU A 9 12.98 7.96 6.16
C GLU A 9 12.05 6.91 5.52
N LEU A 10 11.03 6.36 6.21
CA LEU A 10 10.15 5.36 5.59
C LEU A 10 9.25 6.03 4.54
N GLN A 11 9.36 5.58 3.30
CA GLN A 11 8.53 6.02 2.20
C GLN A 11 7.38 5.03 1.94
N ILE A 12 6.15 5.55 1.82
CA ILE A 12 4.98 4.77 1.42
C ILE A 12 4.83 4.82 -0.10
N VAL A 13 4.86 3.67 -0.74
CA VAL A 13 4.56 3.57 -2.17
C VAL A 13 3.26 2.81 -2.40
N SER A 14 2.50 3.21 -3.40
CA SER A 14 1.30 2.50 -3.80
C SER A 14 0.97 2.73 -5.27
N GLY A 15 0.00 1.98 -5.77
CA GLY A 15 -0.40 2.05 -7.17
C GLY A 15 -1.44 3.13 -7.50
N GLY A 16 -2.04 3.77 -6.50
CA GLY A 16 -3.01 4.86 -6.65
C GLY A 16 -4.41 4.45 -7.14
N GLN A 17 -4.82 3.18 -7.00
CA GLN A 17 -6.22 2.79 -7.23
C GLN A 17 -7.10 3.22 -6.03
N THR A 18 -8.43 3.28 -6.20
CA THR A 18 -9.34 3.44 -5.05
C THR A 18 -9.14 2.33 -4.01
N GLY A 19 -9.71 2.51 -2.82
CA GLY A 19 -9.59 1.54 -1.73
C GLY A 19 -8.24 1.67 -1.03
N VAL A 20 -7.56 0.54 -0.84
CA VAL A 20 -6.32 0.48 -0.03
C VAL A 20 -5.19 1.33 -0.61
N ASP A 21 -5.04 1.36 -1.94
CA ASP A 21 -3.96 2.10 -2.58
C ASP A 21 -4.04 3.61 -2.25
N LEU A 22 -5.21 4.23 -2.40
CA LEU A 22 -5.42 5.64 -2.02
C LEU A 22 -5.33 5.85 -0.51
N ALA A 23 -5.90 4.97 0.31
CA ALA A 23 -5.83 5.10 1.75
C ALA A 23 -4.37 5.19 2.25
N ALA A 24 -3.46 4.42 1.64
CA ALA A 24 -2.05 4.48 1.97
C ALA A 24 -1.40 5.82 1.61
N LEU A 25 -1.74 6.38 0.45
CA LEU A 25 -1.21 7.66 0.00
C LEU A 25 -1.78 8.82 0.83
N ASP A 26 -3.06 8.76 1.17
CA ASP A 26 -3.73 9.76 2.00
C ASP A 26 -3.11 9.80 3.40
N VAL A 27 -2.91 8.64 4.04
CA VAL A 27 -2.24 8.57 5.35
C VAL A 27 -0.81 9.10 5.28
N ALA A 28 -0.07 8.77 4.23
CA ALA A 28 1.29 9.29 4.07
C ALA A 28 1.32 10.81 3.96
N ILE A 29 0.38 11.41 3.20
CA ILE A 29 0.23 12.87 3.09
C ILE A 29 -0.15 13.48 4.46
N GLU A 30 -1.16 12.92 5.13
CA GLU A 30 -1.64 13.41 6.42
C GLU A 30 -0.57 13.41 7.52
N LEU A 31 0.33 12.43 7.48
CA LEU A 31 1.42 12.28 8.46
C LEU A 31 2.74 12.92 8.00
N GLY A 32 2.76 13.58 6.84
CA GLY A 32 3.98 14.19 6.29
C GLY A 32 5.07 13.20 5.90
N MET A 33 4.71 11.94 5.65
CA MET A 33 5.62 10.88 5.24
C MET A 33 5.92 10.98 3.73
N PRO A 34 7.16 10.69 3.30
CA PRO A 34 7.47 10.58 1.87
C PRO A 34 6.54 9.56 1.21
N HIS A 35 6.00 9.89 0.04
CA HIS A 35 5.11 8.98 -0.68
C HIS A 35 5.35 8.98 -2.19
N GLY A 36 4.91 7.91 -2.85
CA GLY A 36 4.96 7.79 -4.30
C GLY A 36 4.49 6.44 -4.81
N GLY A 37 5.15 5.92 -5.85
CA GLY A 37 4.88 4.61 -6.44
C GLY A 37 4.56 4.68 -7.93
N TRP A 38 4.21 3.54 -8.49
CA TRP A 38 3.96 3.36 -9.92
C TRP A 38 2.47 3.25 -10.22
N CYS A 39 2.01 4.01 -11.21
CA CYS A 39 0.65 3.95 -11.72
C CYS A 39 0.61 3.54 -13.21
N PRO A 40 -0.54 3.14 -13.75
CA PRO A 40 -0.64 2.83 -15.18
C PRO A 40 -0.40 4.08 -16.02
N ARG A 41 0.08 3.90 -17.26
CA ARG A 41 0.13 4.97 -18.26
C ARG A 41 -1.22 5.68 -18.38
N GLY A 42 -1.21 7.01 -18.43
CA GLY A 42 -2.36 7.89 -18.38
C GLY A 42 -2.93 8.09 -16.97
N ARG A 43 -2.22 7.67 -15.92
CA ARG A 43 -2.67 7.70 -14.52
C ARG A 43 -4.08 7.12 -14.35
N ARG A 44 -4.33 5.96 -14.97
CA ARG A 44 -5.68 5.36 -15.00
C ARG A 44 -6.17 5.03 -13.59
N PHE A 45 -7.40 5.43 -13.33
CA PHE A 45 -8.12 5.28 -12.07
C PHE A 45 -9.50 4.71 -12.41
N GLU A 46 -10.13 3.93 -11.52
CA GLU A 46 -11.48 3.43 -11.85
C GLU A 46 -12.54 4.54 -11.96
N ARG A 47 -12.27 5.71 -11.38
CA ARG A 47 -13.12 6.91 -11.48
C ARG A 47 -12.59 7.95 -12.46
N GLY A 48 -11.64 7.59 -13.32
CA GLY A 48 -11.05 8.47 -14.34
C GLY A 48 -9.53 8.52 -14.25
N ARG A 49 -9.00 9.62 -13.71
CA ARG A 49 -7.56 9.88 -13.61
C ARG A 49 -7.13 10.07 -12.15
N ILE A 50 -5.99 9.52 -11.77
CA ILE A 50 -5.42 9.71 -10.43
C ILE A 50 -5.00 11.19 -10.27
N PRO A 51 -5.45 11.89 -9.21
CA PRO A 51 -5.07 13.28 -8.95
C PRO A 51 -3.55 13.52 -8.92
N ASP A 52 -3.12 14.71 -9.31
CA ASP A 52 -1.68 15.06 -9.40
C ASP A 52 -1.02 15.29 -8.05
N GLN A 53 -1.81 15.45 -6.97
CA GLN A 53 -1.29 15.58 -5.61
C GLN A 53 -0.53 14.34 -5.14
N TYR A 54 -0.79 13.17 -5.76
CA TYR A 54 -0.08 11.94 -5.47
C TYR A 54 1.18 11.84 -6.32
N CYS A 55 2.35 11.73 -5.68
CA CYS A 55 3.68 11.65 -6.28
C CYS A 55 3.97 10.33 -7.05
N LEU A 56 3.05 9.91 -7.92
CA LEU A 56 3.12 8.66 -8.69
C LEU A 56 3.83 8.86 -10.03
N ARG A 57 4.61 7.86 -10.42
CA ARG A 57 5.26 7.75 -11.73
C ARG A 57 4.44 6.84 -12.64
N GLU A 58 4.27 7.23 -13.89
CA GLU A 58 3.61 6.36 -14.88
C GLU A 58 4.56 5.26 -15.33
N THR A 59 4.04 4.05 -15.42
CA THR A 59 4.67 2.99 -16.21
C THR A 59 4.43 3.24 -17.70
N GLU A 60 5.19 2.54 -18.56
CA GLU A 60 4.98 2.60 -20.02
C GLU A 60 3.67 1.92 -20.47
N SER A 61 3.01 1.17 -19.59
CA SER A 61 1.83 0.37 -19.90
C SER A 61 0.58 0.87 -19.17
N ALA A 62 -0.56 0.86 -19.86
CA ALA A 62 -1.87 1.11 -19.25
C ALA A 62 -2.42 -0.09 -18.46
N ASN A 63 -1.69 -1.22 -18.43
CA ASN A 63 -2.08 -2.44 -17.73
C ASN A 63 -1.76 -2.36 -16.23
N TYR A 64 -2.78 -2.50 -15.38
CA TYR A 64 -2.63 -2.51 -13.92
C TYR A 64 -1.66 -3.57 -13.38
N ARG A 65 -1.46 -4.68 -14.09
CA ARG A 65 -0.53 -5.72 -13.64
C ARG A 65 0.93 -5.24 -13.69
N VAL A 66 1.27 -4.40 -14.66
CA VAL A 66 2.63 -3.85 -14.82
C VAL A 66 2.96 -2.94 -13.64
N ARG A 67 2.09 -1.98 -13.32
CA ARG A 67 2.30 -1.10 -12.15
C ARG A 67 2.29 -1.87 -10.83
N THR A 68 1.45 -2.90 -10.70
CA THR A 68 1.41 -3.72 -9.47
C THR A 68 2.71 -4.49 -9.27
N GLU A 69 3.23 -5.14 -10.31
CA GLU A 69 4.52 -5.83 -10.23
C GLU A 69 5.66 -4.84 -9.98
N GLN A 70 5.67 -3.68 -10.63
CA GLN A 70 6.70 -2.66 -10.43
C GLN A 70 6.73 -2.12 -9.00
N ASN A 71 5.57 -1.83 -8.37
CA ASN A 71 5.53 -1.42 -6.96
C ASN A 71 6.07 -2.50 -6.01
N VAL A 72 5.84 -3.78 -6.31
CA VAL A 72 6.43 -4.88 -5.55
C VAL A 72 7.94 -4.90 -5.73
N VAL A 73 8.44 -4.82 -6.97
CA VAL A 73 9.87 -4.92 -7.29
C VAL A 73 10.67 -3.75 -6.73
N ASP A 74 10.12 -2.53 -6.79
CA ASP A 74 10.81 -1.30 -6.36
C ASP A 74 10.58 -0.93 -4.89
N SER A 75 9.96 -1.81 -4.11
CA SER A 75 9.83 -1.68 -2.66
C SER A 75 10.70 -2.70 -1.94
N ASP A 76 10.99 -2.42 -0.67
CA ASP A 76 11.76 -3.32 0.17
C ASP A 76 10.85 -4.40 0.78
N GLY A 77 9.55 -4.11 0.90
CA GLY A 77 8.52 -5.05 1.32
C GLY A 77 7.13 -4.57 0.92
N THR A 78 6.18 -5.51 0.85
CA THR A 78 4.78 -5.23 0.52
C THR A 78 3.85 -5.60 1.67
N LEU A 79 3.08 -4.62 2.16
CA LEU A 79 1.90 -4.83 2.97
C LEU A 79 0.69 -5.04 2.07
N VAL A 80 -0.03 -6.14 2.27
CA VAL A 80 -1.32 -6.41 1.63
C VAL A 80 -2.42 -6.37 2.68
N LEU A 81 -3.30 -5.37 2.57
CA LEU A 81 -4.52 -5.25 3.38
C LEU A 81 -5.71 -5.78 2.57
N TYR A 82 -6.54 -6.62 3.17
CA TYR A 82 -7.69 -7.25 2.51
C TYR A 82 -8.79 -7.60 3.51
N ARG A 83 -9.90 -8.16 3.01
CA ARG A 83 -11.00 -8.71 3.81
C ARG A 83 -11.30 -10.13 3.39
N GLY A 84 -11.19 -11.08 4.31
CA GLY A 84 -11.50 -12.49 4.09
C GLY A 84 -10.58 -13.19 3.07
N SER A 85 -10.87 -13.09 1.78
CA SER A 85 -10.14 -13.82 0.73
C SER A 85 -9.34 -12.92 -0.20
N LEU A 86 -8.11 -13.32 -0.49
CA LEU A 86 -7.25 -12.69 -1.50
C LEU A 86 -7.76 -13.04 -2.90
N THR A 87 -8.24 -12.04 -3.62
CA THR A 87 -8.76 -12.23 -4.99
C THR A 87 -8.20 -11.18 -5.96
N GLY A 88 -8.34 -11.42 -7.26
CA GLY A 88 -8.03 -10.46 -8.31
C GLY A 88 -6.64 -9.83 -8.21
N GLY A 89 -6.59 -8.50 -8.24
CA GLY A 89 -5.35 -7.72 -8.15
C GLY A 89 -4.58 -7.95 -6.84
N THR A 90 -5.29 -8.12 -5.72
CA THR A 90 -4.69 -8.36 -4.41
C THR A 90 -3.95 -9.69 -4.37
N ALA A 91 -4.56 -10.77 -4.87
CA ALA A 91 -3.90 -12.07 -4.99
C ALA A 91 -2.71 -12.02 -5.97
N PHE A 92 -2.82 -11.22 -7.03
CA PHE A 92 -1.71 -11.01 -7.96
C PHE A 92 -0.53 -10.30 -7.28
N THR A 93 -0.75 -9.30 -6.43
CA THR A 93 0.30 -8.63 -5.65
C THR A 93 1.09 -9.64 -4.80
N VAL A 94 0.39 -10.49 -4.04
CA VAL A 94 1.04 -11.54 -3.21
C VAL A 94 1.87 -12.48 -4.09
N ARG A 95 1.33 -12.90 -5.24
CA ARG A 95 2.05 -13.75 -6.18
C ARG A 95 3.33 -13.08 -6.71
N MET A 96 3.30 -11.78 -6.99
CA MET A 96 4.48 -11.05 -7.45
C MET A 96 5.52 -10.90 -6.33
N ALA A 97 5.08 -10.66 -5.10
CA ALA A 97 6.01 -10.61 -3.96
C ALA A 97 6.74 -11.94 -3.78
N MET A 98 6.00 -13.05 -3.85
CA MET A 98 6.60 -14.40 -3.84
C MET A 98 7.55 -14.62 -5.02
N LYS A 99 7.10 -14.29 -6.25
CA LYS A 99 7.90 -14.47 -7.48
C LYS A 99 9.25 -13.75 -7.40
N HIS A 100 9.28 -12.55 -6.82
CA HIS A 100 10.48 -11.70 -6.73
C HIS A 100 11.21 -11.81 -5.39
N ALA A 101 10.86 -12.79 -4.56
CA ALA A 101 11.44 -12.98 -3.22
C ALA A 101 11.41 -11.70 -2.36
N ARG A 102 10.34 -10.90 -2.48
CA ARG A 102 10.11 -9.71 -1.66
C ARG A 102 9.33 -10.07 -0.40
N PRO A 103 9.73 -9.58 0.78
CA PRO A 103 8.94 -9.71 2.00
C PRO A 103 7.50 -9.24 1.79
N CYS A 104 6.54 -10.04 2.22
CA CYS A 104 5.12 -9.73 2.08
C CYS A 104 4.38 -9.99 3.39
N LEU A 105 3.86 -8.92 4.02
CA LEU A 105 2.95 -9.04 5.16
C LEU A 105 1.51 -8.97 4.65
N GLN A 106 0.71 -9.97 4.99
CA GLN A 106 -0.70 -10.08 4.61
C GLN A 106 -1.54 -9.93 5.88
N LEU A 107 -2.41 -8.93 5.93
CA LEU A 107 -3.30 -8.68 7.06
C LEU A 107 -4.75 -8.63 6.58
N ASP A 108 -5.56 -9.53 7.15
CA ASP A 108 -7.01 -9.52 6.98
C ASP A 108 -7.61 -8.51 7.96
N LEU A 109 -8.21 -7.45 7.44
CA LEU A 109 -8.85 -6.40 8.22
C LEU A 109 -10.17 -6.84 8.86
N ASP A 110 -10.81 -7.92 8.38
CA ASP A 110 -11.98 -8.51 9.07
C ASP A 110 -11.58 -9.24 10.36
N ALA A 111 -10.30 -9.62 10.48
CA ALA A 111 -9.75 -10.25 11.67
C ALA A 111 -9.23 -9.24 12.71
N ASP A 112 -9.48 -7.95 12.50
CA ASP A 112 -9.06 -6.83 13.37
C ASP A 112 -7.59 -6.93 13.82
N PRO A 113 -6.64 -6.87 12.87
CA PRO A 113 -5.24 -7.11 13.16
C PRO A 113 -4.66 -5.97 13.99
N ASP A 114 -3.85 -6.31 14.99
CA ASP A 114 -3.11 -5.33 15.79
C ASP A 114 -2.15 -4.50 14.90
N PRO A 115 -2.29 -3.16 14.84
CA PRO A 115 -1.40 -2.26 14.10
C PRO A 115 0.09 -2.42 14.45
N ALA A 116 0.42 -2.80 15.69
CA ALA A 116 1.81 -3.02 16.12
C ALA A 116 2.50 -4.13 15.31
N ARG A 117 1.74 -5.07 14.74
CA ARG A 117 2.29 -6.12 13.86
C ARG A 117 2.96 -5.54 12.62
N LEU A 118 2.44 -4.43 12.08
CA LEU A 118 3.05 -3.76 10.95
C LEU A 118 4.38 -3.12 11.35
N GLN A 119 4.42 -2.40 12.48
CA GLN A 119 5.63 -1.77 12.98
C GLN A 119 6.74 -2.80 13.25
N VAL A 120 6.43 -3.85 14.00
CA VAL A 120 7.37 -4.95 14.30
C VAL A 120 7.92 -5.59 13.03
N TRP A 121 7.07 -5.77 12.01
CA TRP A 121 7.49 -6.33 10.74
C TRP A 121 8.39 -5.36 9.94
N ILE A 122 8.05 -4.07 9.89
CA ILE A 122 8.87 -3.03 9.26
C ILE A 122 10.27 -3.01 9.88
N ASP A 123 10.36 -3.01 11.21
CA ASP A 123 11.64 -2.97 11.93
C ASP A 123 12.45 -4.24 11.70
N LYS A 124 11.81 -5.41 11.81
CA LYS A 124 12.46 -6.70 11.60
C LYS A 124 13.02 -6.87 10.19
N GLN A 125 12.35 -6.30 9.19
CA GLN A 125 12.79 -6.34 7.79
C GLN A 125 13.65 -5.13 7.40
N ALA A 126 13.82 -4.14 8.30
CA ALA A 126 14.52 -2.89 8.05
C ALA A 126 14.03 -2.17 6.78
N LEU A 127 12.72 -2.09 6.58
CA LEU A 127 12.14 -1.49 5.37
C LEU A 127 12.37 0.04 5.34
N LEU A 128 12.73 0.56 4.16
CA LEU A 128 12.80 2.00 3.88
C LEU A 128 11.77 2.43 2.82
N ARG A 129 11.31 1.50 2.00
CA ARG A 129 10.19 1.70 1.06
C ARG A 129 9.17 0.59 1.24
N LEU A 130 8.00 0.96 1.76
CA LEU A 130 6.89 0.05 1.99
C LEU A 130 5.84 0.22 0.88
N ASN A 131 5.64 -0.81 0.08
CA ASN A 131 4.49 -0.89 -0.82
C ASN A 131 3.24 -1.27 -0.02
N VAL A 132 2.15 -0.53 -0.17
CA VAL A 132 0.85 -0.87 0.43
C VAL A 132 -0.15 -1.10 -0.69
N ALA A 133 -0.79 -2.27 -0.66
CA ALA A 133 -1.71 -2.71 -1.70
C ALA A 133 -2.93 -3.43 -1.12
N GLY A 134 -4.02 -3.45 -1.87
CA GLY A 134 -5.23 -4.15 -1.49
C GLY A 134 -6.34 -4.05 -2.53
N PRO A 135 -7.57 -4.49 -2.21
CA PRO A 135 -8.67 -4.39 -3.14
C PRO A 135 -9.08 -2.94 -3.35
N ARG A 136 -9.68 -2.71 -4.52
CA ARG A 136 -10.31 -1.43 -4.86
C ARG A 136 -11.66 -1.29 -4.21
N GLU A 137 -12.08 -0.03 -4.04
CA GLU A 137 -13.34 0.33 -3.38
C GLU A 137 -14.55 -0.34 -4.03
N SER A 138 -14.59 -0.40 -5.37
CA SER A 138 -15.69 -1.04 -6.09
C SER A 138 -15.83 -2.54 -5.84
N THR A 139 -14.77 -3.20 -5.35
CA THR A 139 -14.75 -4.66 -5.07
C THR A 139 -14.81 -4.97 -3.59
N SER A 140 -14.53 -4.00 -2.73
CA SER A 140 -14.62 -4.11 -1.28
C SER A 140 -15.06 -2.75 -0.70
N PRO A 141 -16.36 -2.45 -0.71
CA PRO A 141 -16.86 -1.16 -0.24
C PRO A 141 -16.47 -0.87 1.22
N GLY A 142 -16.07 0.36 1.50
CA GLY A 142 -15.56 0.81 2.80
C GLY A 142 -14.14 0.33 3.12
N ILE A 143 -13.42 -0.30 2.18
CA ILE A 143 -12.05 -0.76 2.45
C ILE A 143 -11.09 0.40 2.60
N HIS A 144 -11.32 1.49 1.86
CA HIS A 144 -10.54 2.72 2.00
C HIS A 144 -10.48 3.18 3.47
N ASP A 145 -11.65 3.42 4.07
CA ASP A 145 -11.74 4.00 5.43
C ASP A 145 -11.22 3.05 6.51
N GLN A 146 -11.32 1.74 6.30
CA GLN A 146 -10.77 0.78 7.25
C GLN A 146 -9.24 0.68 7.13
N ALA A 147 -8.70 0.64 5.91
CA ALA A 147 -7.27 0.66 5.68
C ALA A 147 -6.64 1.96 6.20
N HIS A 148 -7.28 3.10 5.95
CA HIS A 148 -6.87 4.40 6.46
C HIS A 148 -6.75 4.39 7.98
N ARG A 149 -7.80 3.98 8.70
CA ARG A 149 -7.79 3.88 10.18
C ARG A 149 -6.70 2.95 10.70
N PHE A 150 -6.53 1.79 10.07
CA PHE A 150 -5.47 0.84 10.45
C PHE A 150 -4.07 1.46 10.28
N LEU A 151 -3.80 2.08 9.12
CA LEU A 151 -2.50 2.69 8.82
C LEU A 151 -2.23 3.92 9.69
N GLN A 152 -3.25 4.75 9.95
CA GLN A 152 -3.18 5.86 10.91
C GLN A 152 -2.74 5.37 12.29
N ALA A 153 -3.40 4.33 12.82
CA ALA A 153 -3.03 3.75 14.10
C ALA A 153 -1.62 3.14 14.08
N ALA A 154 -1.20 2.53 12.97
CA ALA A 154 0.12 1.93 12.83
C ALA A 154 1.26 2.95 12.69
N PHE A 155 1.00 4.18 12.23
CA PHE A 155 2.06 5.17 11.96
C PHE A 155 2.04 6.41 12.87
N ARG A 156 0.96 6.66 13.61
CA ARG A 156 0.92 7.69 14.66
C ARG A 156 1.48 7.23 16.02
N GLY A 157 1.59 5.91 16.22
CA GLY A 157 2.01 5.27 17.46
C GLY A 157 3.51 5.33 17.69
#